data_AF-A0A2N4SQA3-F1
#
_entry.id   AF-A0A2N4SQA3-F1
#
_cell.length_a   1.000
_cell.length_b   1.000
_cell.length_c   1.000
_cell.angle_alpha   90.00
_cell.angle_beta   90.00
_cell.angle_gamma   90.00
#
_symmetry.space_group_name_H-M   'P 1'
#
loop_
_entity.id
_entity.type
_entity.pdbx_description
1 polymer ?
#
loop_
_entity_poly.entity_id
_entity_poly.type
_entity_poly.pdbx_seq_one_letter_code
_entity_poly.pdbx_strand_id
1 'polypeptide(L)'
;MNSSQSAYPSSFGAPLASVQERNRVLRNTYWLLALSMVPTVLGAWLGVATGLTRALSPGIGLMVFLGGAFGFMYAIEKTKNSAAGVPVLLAFTFFMGLMLSRLVGSVLGLSNGASLVMTAFAGTGGIFLGMAMLSTVIKRDISAMGKWLFVGAIGLLVVGIANVFIQSSALMMTLSVAAIGIFSAFILHDLKRVKDGLETNYISATLGVYLSLYNVFQSLLALLGIAGGRDE
;
A
#
# COMPACT_ATOMS: atom_id res chain seq x y z
N MET A 1 -18.67 0.08 -63.31
CA MET A 1 -18.85 -1.08 -62.41
C MET A 1 -17.88 -0.90 -61.26
N ASN A 2 -18.40 -0.45 -60.12
CA ASN A 2 -17.64 -0.12 -58.91
C ASN A 2 -17.58 -1.39 -58.05
N SER A 3 -16.45 -2.09 -58.06
CA SER A 3 -16.20 -3.27 -57.22
C SER A 3 -15.62 -2.80 -55.89
N SER A 4 -16.52 -2.54 -54.95
CA SER A 4 -16.25 -2.24 -53.55
C SER A 4 -15.43 -3.37 -52.93
N GLN A 5 -14.16 -3.10 -52.62
CA GLN A 5 -13.37 -3.95 -51.74
C GLN A 5 -13.96 -3.90 -50.33
N SER A 6 -14.65 -4.97 -49.94
CA SER A 6 -15.08 -5.20 -48.57
C SER A 6 -13.84 -5.43 -47.71
N ALA A 7 -13.38 -4.39 -47.03
CA ALA A 7 -12.37 -4.49 -45.98
C ALA A 7 -12.95 -5.35 -44.84
N TYR A 8 -12.35 -6.53 -44.62
CA TYR A 8 -12.62 -7.34 -43.44
C TYR A 8 -12.21 -6.55 -42.19
N PRO A 9 -13.08 -6.35 -41.20
CA PRO A 9 -12.65 -5.79 -39.93
C PRO A 9 -11.79 -6.84 -39.21
N SER A 10 -10.50 -6.55 -39.06
CA SER A 10 -9.57 -7.34 -38.27
C SER A 10 -9.94 -7.24 -36.79
N SER A 11 -10.80 -8.14 -36.33
CA SER A 11 -11.34 -8.18 -34.96
C SER A 11 -10.53 -9.08 -34.05
N PHE A 12 -9.23 -8.82 -33.83
CA PHE A 12 -8.48 -9.47 -32.73
C PHE A 12 -7.37 -8.56 -32.21
N GLY A 13 -7.72 -7.82 -31.17
CA GLY A 13 -6.83 -6.96 -30.39
C GLY A 13 -7.72 -6.00 -29.60
N ALA A 14 -8.03 -6.34 -28.34
CA ALA A 14 -8.65 -5.36 -27.46
C ALA A 14 -7.82 -4.06 -27.54
N PRO A 15 -8.43 -2.89 -27.82
CA PRO A 15 -7.66 -1.67 -27.93
C PRO A 15 -6.93 -1.46 -26.60
N LEU A 16 -5.60 -1.50 -26.63
CA LEU A 16 -4.78 -1.06 -25.50
C LEU A 16 -5.28 0.34 -25.13
N ALA A 17 -5.56 0.56 -23.85
CA ALA A 17 -6.11 1.83 -23.36
C ALA A 17 -5.37 3.01 -24.01
N SER A 18 -6.12 3.96 -24.55
CA SER A 18 -5.55 5.09 -25.27
C SER A 18 -4.55 5.83 -24.37
N VAL A 19 -3.56 6.49 -24.98
CA VAL A 19 -2.54 7.24 -24.21
C VAL A 19 -3.21 8.26 -23.26
N GLN A 20 -4.32 8.86 -23.70
CA GLN A 20 -5.11 9.80 -22.90
C GLN A 20 -5.79 9.14 -21.69
N GLU A 21 -6.36 7.94 -21.87
CA GLU A 21 -6.95 7.17 -20.76
C GLU A 21 -5.89 6.76 -19.74
N ARG A 22 -4.74 6.25 -20.19
CA ARG A 22 -3.62 5.88 -19.30
C ARG A 22 -3.14 7.06 -18.46
N ASN A 23 -2.95 8.22 -19.09
CA ASN A 23 -2.55 9.44 -18.38
C ASN A 23 -3.61 9.92 -17.37
N ARG A 24 -4.90 9.75 -17.69
CA ARG A 24 -6.00 10.07 -16.77
C ARG A 24 -6.00 9.15 -15.55
N VAL A 25 -5.86 7.85 -15.76
CA VAL A 25 -5.81 6.85 -14.67
C VAL A 25 -4.61 7.11 -13.78
N LEU A 26 -3.42 7.36 -14.36
CA LEU A 26 -2.21 7.71 -13.61
C LEU A 26 -2.44 8.92 -12.71
N ARG A 27 -2.88 10.05 -13.28
CA ARG A 27 -3.10 11.29 -12.52
C ARG A 27 -4.12 11.10 -11.40
N ASN A 28 -5.22 10.41 -11.69
CA ASN A 28 -6.25 10.12 -10.71
C ASN A 28 -5.74 9.21 -9.60
N THR A 29 -4.89 8.23 -9.93
CA THR A 29 -4.24 7.34 -8.96
C THR A 29 -3.36 8.14 -8.01
N TYR A 30 -2.52 9.04 -8.51
CA TYR A 30 -1.67 9.91 -7.68
C TYR A 30 -2.49 10.84 -6.77
N TRP A 31 -3.54 11.47 -7.31
CA TRP A 31 -4.40 12.34 -6.51
C TRP A 31 -5.17 11.59 -5.44
N LEU A 32 -5.77 10.45 -5.78
CA LEU A 32 -6.53 9.65 -4.83
C LEU A 32 -5.60 9.04 -3.77
N LEU A 33 -4.37 8.65 -4.15
CA LEU A 33 -3.36 8.19 -3.21
C LEU A 33 -2.98 9.30 -2.22
N ALA A 34 -2.68 10.50 -2.68
CA ALA A 34 -2.39 11.64 -1.82
C ALA A 34 -3.57 11.98 -0.90
N LEU A 35 -4.79 11.98 -1.44
CA LEU A 35 -6.02 12.19 -0.67
C LEU A 35 -6.21 11.11 0.41
N SER A 36 -5.88 9.85 0.11
CA SER A 36 -6.02 8.72 1.04
C SER A 36 -5.05 8.76 2.23
N MET A 37 -3.96 9.53 2.13
CA MET A 37 -3.03 9.74 3.25
C MET A 37 -3.65 10.60 4.35
N VAL A 38 -4.50 11.57 4.02
CA VAL A 38 -5.18 12.44 4.98
C VAL A 38 -6.00 11.65 6.01
N PRO A 39 -6.99 10.81 5.62
CA PRO A 39 -7.72 9.98 6.56
C PRO A 39 -6.83 8.97 7.28
N THR A 40 -5.74 8.48 6.67
CA THR A 40 -4.80 7.59 7.36
C THR A 40 -4.12 8.30 8.54
N VAL A 41 -3.63 9.52 8.34
CA VAL A 41 -3.03 10.34 9.41
C VAL A 41 -4.07 10.70 10.47
N LEU A 42 -5.27 11.09 10.07
CA LEU A 42 -6.37 11.40 10.99
C LEU A 42 -6.78 10.18 11.82
N GLY A 43 -6.86 9.00 11.20
CA GLY A 43 -7.14 7.75 11.88
C GLY A 43 -6.06 7.39 12.90
N ALA A 44 -4.78 7.51 12.51
CA ALA A 44 -3.67 7.27 13.43
C ALA A 44 -3.69 8.24 14.62
N TRP A 45 -3.90 9.53 14.36
CA TRP A 45 -4.00 10.56 15.39
C TRP A 45 -5.17 10.31 16.35
N LEU A 46 -6.38 10.07 15.82
CA LEU A 46 -7.56 9.75 16.64
C LEU A 46 -7.36 8.47 17.46
N GLY A 47 -6.76 7.43 16.88
CA GLY A 47 -6.50 6.19 17.59
C GLY A 47 -5.50 6.37 18.75
N VAL A 48 -4.48 7.22 18.57
CA VAL A 48 -3.51 7.55 19.64
C VAL A 48 -4.17 8.42 20.72
N ALA A 49 -4.93 9.44 20.32
CA ALA A 49 -5.55 10.41 21.24
C ALA A 49 -6.66 9.79 22.09
N THR A 50 -7.53 8.97 21.48
CA THR A 50 -8.63 8.30 22.18
C THR A 50 -8.19 7.04 22.94
N GLY A 51 -7.05 6.46 22.57
CA GLY A 51 -6.62 5.16 23.10
C GLY A 51 -7.54 4.00 22.74
N LEU A 52 -8.49 4.20 21.82
CA LEU A 52 -9.50 3.20 21.41
C LEU A 52 -8.85 1.87 21.02
N THR A 53 -7.73 1.94 20.31
CA THR A 53 -7.00 0.75 19.91
C THR A 53 -6.24 0.11 21.04
N ARG A 54 -5.74 0.85 22.04
CA ARG A 54 -5.11 0.27 23.24
C ARG A 54 -6.09 -0.54 24.08
N ALA A 55 -7.37 -0.13 24.11
CA ALA A 55 -8.43 -0.81 24.85
C ALA A 55 -8.84 -2.18 24.26
N LEU A 56 -8.57 -2.40 22.96
CA LEU A 56 -8.81 -3.70 22.35
C LEU A 56 -7.75 -4.72 22.84
N SER A 57 -8.15 -5.93 23.21
CA SER A 57 -7.16 -6.99 23.46
C SER A 57 -6.41 -7.33 22.15
N PRO A 58 -5.16 -7.87 22.21
CA PRO A 58 -4.42 -8.23 21.01
C PRO A 58 -5.19 -9.17 20.07
N GLY A 59 -5.93 -10.14 20.62
CA GLY A 59 -6.75 -11.07 19.83
C GLY A 59 -7.96 -10.42 19.17
N ILE A 60 -8.70 -9.56 19.89
CA ILE A 60 -9.84 -8.83 19.33
C ILE A 60 -9.35 -7.81 18.29
N GLY A 61 -8.24 -7.13 18.57
CA GLY A 61 -7.62 -6.19 17.62
C GLY A 61 -7.23 -6.87 16.31
N LEU A 62 -6.66 -8.07 16.36
CA LEU A 62 -6.33 -8.85 15.18
C LEU A 62 -7.59 -9.29 14.40
N MET A 63 -8.64 -9.74 15.09
CA MET A 63 -9.90 -10.09 14.43
C MET A 63 -10.59 -8.89 13.78
N VAL A 64 -10.61 -7.74 14.46
CA VAL A 64 -11.12 -6.49 13.90
C VAL A 64 -10.29 -6.05 12.70
N PHE A 65 -8.95 -6.15 12.79
CA PHE A 65 -8.05 -5.84 11.68
C PHE A 65 -8.31 -6.73 10.47
N LEU A 66 -8.33 -8.05 10.64
CA LEU A 66 -8.57 -8.99 9.54
C LEU A 66 -9.98 -8.83 8.96
N GLY A 67 -11.01 -8.82 9.81
CA GLY A 67 -12.40 -8.67 9.37
C GLY A 67 -12.65 -7.33 8.67
N GLY A 68 -12.11 -6.25 9.22
CA GLY A 68 -12.15 -4.92 8.61
C GLY A 68 -11.38 -4.86 7.29
N ALA A 69 -10.13 -5.33 7.27
CA ALA A 69 -9.30 -5.30 6.06
C ALA A 69 -9.91 -6.11 4.91
N PHE A 70 -10.33 -7.35 5.15
CA PHE A 70 -10.98 -8.17 4.13
C PHE A 70 -12.35 -7.62 3.74
N GLY A 71 -13.14 -7.14 4.70
CA GLY A 71 -14.46 -6.54 4.45
C GLY A 71 -14.38 -5.28 3.59
N PHE A 72 -13.47 -4.36 3.92
CA PHE A 72 -13.22 -3.16 3.11
C PHE A 72 -12.62 -3.50 1.76
N MET A 73 -11.67 -4.43 1.67
CA MET A 73 -11.07 -4.81 0.39
C MET A 73 -12.12 -5.39 -0.56
N TYR A 74 -13.01 -6.25 -0.05
CA TYR A 74 -14.16 -6.73 -0.81
C TYR A 74 -15.11 -5.59 -1.22
N ALA A 75 -15.41 -4.67 -0.30
CA ALA A 75 -16.30 -3.55 -0.59
C ALA A 75 -15.71 -2.59 -1.64
N ILE A 76 -14.42 -2.26 -1.58
CA ILE A 76 -13.73 -1.42 -2.56
C ILE A 76 -13.75 -2.09 -3.92
N GLU A 77 -13.39 -3.37 -3.99
CA GLU A 77 -13.32 -4.08 -5.27
C GLU A 77 -14.70 -4.23 -5.92
N LYS A 78 -15.76 -4.34 -5.11
CA LYS A 78 -17.15 -4.33 -5.57
C LYS A 78 -17.63 -2.94 -5.99
N THR A 79 -17.16 -1.88 -5.34
CA THR A 79 -17.60 -0.49 -5.59
C THR A 79 -16.66 0.29 -6.53
N LYS A 80 -15.58 -0.31 -7.03
CA LYS A 80 -14.56 0.33 -7.87
C LYS A 80 -15.08 0.96 -9.17
N ASN A 81 -16.24 0.52 -9.66
CA ASN A 81 -16.89 1.05 -10.86
C ASN A 81 -18.07 1.99 -10.54
N SER A 82 -18.25 2.36 -9.28
CA SER A 82 -19.34 3.20 -8.79
C SER A 82 -18.81 4.48 -8.12
N ALA A 83 -19.66 5.51 -8.02
CA ALA A 83 -19.34 6.76 -7.31
C ALA A 83 -19.02 6.53 -5.81
N ALA A 84 -19.49 5.42 -5.24
CA ALA A 84 -19.20 5.02 -3.86
C ALA A 84 -17.76 4.54 -3.64
N GLY A 85 -17.01 4.17 -4.69
CA GLY A 85 -15.69 3.56 -4.53
C GLY A 85 -14.66 4.46 -3.85
N VAL A 86 -14.67 5.77 -4.14
CA VAL A 86 -13.75 6.73 -3.52
C VAL A 86 -14.03 6.89 -2.02
N PRO A 87 -15.27 7.20 -1.57
CA PRO A 87 -15.59 7.24 -0.15
C PRO A 87 -15.25 5.94 0.61
N VAL A 88 -15.52 4.78 0.03
CA VAL A 88 -15.21 3.48 0.65
C VAL A 88 -13.70 3.29 0.80
N LEU A 89 -12.91 3.69 -0.22
CA LEU A 89 -11.45 3.68 -0.12
C LEU A 89 -10.95 4.62 0.98
N LEU A 90 -11.49 5.83 1.10
CA LEU A 90 -11.09 6.77 2.14
C LEU A 90 -11.47 6.29 3.55
N ALA A 91 -12.63 5.64 3.69
CA ALA A 91 -13.04 4.99 4.94
C ALA A 91 -12.11 3.83 5.30
N PHE A 92 -11.69 3.04 4.31
CA PHE A 92 -10.70 1.98 4.49
C PHE A 92 -9.35 2.55 4.96
N THR A 93 -8.86 3.60 4.32
CA THR A 93 -7.56 4.17 4.71
C THR A 93 -7.61 4.86 6.09
N PHE A 94 -8.77 5.42 6.46
CA PHE A 94 -9.03 5.86 7.83
C PHE A 94 -8.96 4.70 8.84
N PHE A 95 -9.64 3.59 8.54
CA PHE A 95 -9.61 2.38 9.37
C PHE A 95 -8.19 1.82 9.53
N MET A 96 -7.42 1.77 8.44
CA MET A 96 -6.02 1.34 8.47
C MET A 96 -5.15 2.27 9.32
N GLY A 97 -5.37 3.58 9.23
CA GLY A 97 -4.76 4.57 10.10
C GLY A 97 -5.07 4.33 11.59
N LEU A 98 -6.35 4.07 11.90
CA LEU A 98 -6.75 3.70 13.27
C LEU A 98 -6.00 2.46 13.75
N MET A 99 -5.91 1.41 12.95
CA MET A 99 -5.21 0.18 13.34
C MET A 99 -3.70 0.39 13.56
N LEU A 100 -3.10 1.30 12.81
CA LEU A 100 -1.69 1.69 12.93
C LEU A 100 -1.39 2.49 14.21
N SER A 101 -2.40 3.10 14.83
CA SER A 101 -2.25 3.92 16.03
C SER A 101 -1.60 3.21 17.21
N ARG A 102 -1.72 1.87 17.32
CA ARG A 102 -1.00 1.12 18.37
C ARG A 102 0.51 1.17 18.18
N LEU A 103 0.97 0.90 16.97
CA LEU A 103 2.40 0.94 16.63
C LEU A 103 2.93 2.35 16.80
N VAL A 104 2.24 3.34 16.21
CA VAL A 104 2.60 4.76 16.36
C VAL A 104 2.61 5.17 17.83
N GLY A 105 1.59 4.80 18.60
CA GLY A 105 1.50 5.10 20.02
C GLY A 105 2.59 4.44 20.87
N SER A 106 3.09 3.27 20.47
CA SER A 106 4.23 2.63 21.13
C SER A 106 5.54 3.36 20.88
N VAL A 107 5.78 3.81 19.63
CA VAL A 107 6.98 4.57 19.27
C VAL A 107 6.94 5.98 19.84
N LEU A 108 5.78 6.64 19.88
CA LEU A 108 5.61 7.95 20.51
C LEU A 108 5.86 7.93 22.02
N GLY A 109 5.86 6.77 22.67
CA GLY A 109 6.25 6.62 24.07
C GLY A 109 7.76 6.69 24.30
N LEU A 110 8.59 6.61 23.24
CA LEU A 110 10.04 6.76 23.31
C LEU A 110 10.43 8.24 23.41
N SER A 111 11.59 8.53 24.01
CA SER A 111 12.12 9.89 24.19
C SER A 111 12.26 10.67 22.87
N ASN A 112 12.56 9.98 21.77
CA ASN A 112 12.68 10.53 20.41
C ASN A 112 11.49 10.16 19.48
N GLY A 113 10.37 9.68 20.03
CA GLY A 113 9.29 9.04 19.27
C GLY A 113 8.69 9.88 18.13
N ALA A 114 8.45 11.18 18.37
CA ALA A 114 7.93 12.08 17.35
C ALA A 114 8.89 12.23 16.15
N SER A 115 10.20 12.28 16.42
CA SER A 115 11.23 12.31 15.39
C SER A 115 11.24 11.02 14.57
N LEU A 116 11.15 9.85 15.23
CA LEU A 116 11.11 8.55 14.55
C LEU A 116 9.90 8.42 13.61
N VAL A 117 8.72 8.87 14.04
CA VAL A 117 7.52 8.88 13.19
C VAL A 117 7.71 9.79 11.97
N MET A 118 8.28 10.98 12.16
CA MET A 118 8.58 11.91 11.06
C MET A 118 9.61 11.32 10.09
N THR A 119 10.67 10.67 10.59
CA THR A 119 11.67 10.00 9.76
C THR A 119 11.08 8.82 8.99
N ALA A 120 10.21 8.01 9.60
CA ALA A 120 9.51 6.93 8.91
C ALA A 120 8.60 7.47 7.80
N PHE A 121 7.89 8.58 8.06
CA PHE A 121 7.02 9.22 7.06
C PHE A 121 7.84 9.79 5.89
N ALA A 122 8.90 10.54 6.19
CA ALA A 122 9.81 11.08 5.18
C ALA A 122 10.49 9.97 4.37
N GLY A 123 10.95 8.90 5.01
CA GLY A 123 11.54 7.74 4.36
C GLY A 123 10.56 7.02 3.43
N THR A 124 9.31 6.85 3.85
CA THR A 124 8.24 6.28 3.01
C THR A 124 7.96 7.16 1.80
N GLY A 125 7.89 8.49 1.99
CA GLY A 125 7.74 9.45 0.90
C GLY A 125 8.91 9.43 -0.08
N GLY A 126 10.15 9.33 0.42
CA GLY A 126 11.35 9.20 -0.41
C GLY A 126 11.35 7.90 -1.24
N ILE A 127 10.99 6.77 -0.62
CA ILE A 127 10.83 5.49 -1.31
C ILE A 127 9.75 5.58 -2.37
N PHE A 128 8.59 6.15 -2.05
CA PHE A 128 7.50 6.34 -3.01
C PHE A 128 7.96 7.15 -4.22
N LEU A 129 8.60 8.30 -3.99
CA LEU A 129 9.09 9.16 -5.06
C LEU A 129 10.15 8.44 -5.92
N GLY A 130 11.08 7.73 -5.28
CA GLY A 130 12.09 6.94 -5.98
C GLY A 130 11.48 5.85 -6.86
N MET A 131 10.53 5.07 -6.32
CA MET A 131 9.84 4.02 -7.07
C MET A 131 8.93 4.59 -8.17
N ALA A 132 8.27 5.72 -7.92
CA ALA A 132 7.48 6.44 -8.92
C ALA A 132 8.35 6.91 -10.08
N MET A 133 9.52 7.51 -9.81
CA MET A 133 10.49 7.88 -10.84
C MET A 133 10.97 6.66 -11.62
N LEU A 134 11.37 5.58 -10.94
CA LEU A 134 11.80 4.33 -11.58
C LEU A 134 10.71 3.72 -12.47
N SER A 135 9.44 3.77 -12.05
CA SER A 135 8.32 3.29 -12.86
C SER A 135 8.23 4.03 -14.20
N THR A 136 8.69 5.28 -14.25
CA THR A 136 8.69 6.07 -15.48
C THR A 136 9.88 5.79 -16.38
N VAL A 137 11.06 5.54 -15.80
CA VAL A 137 12.33 5.35 -16.51
C VAL A 137 12.46 3.93 -17.06
N ILE A 138 11.97 2.92 -16.33
CA ILE A 138 12.07 1.52 -16.74
C ILE A 138 11.16 1.28 -17.95
N LYS A 139 11.77 0.93 -19.09
CA LYS A 139 11.06 0.63 -20.34
C LYS A 139 10.68 -0.83 -20.51
N ARG A 140 11.38 -1.76 -19.86
CA ARG A 140 11.07 -3.20 -19.92
C ARG A 140 9.78 -3.52 -19.18
N ASP A 141 9.12 -4.59 -19.62
CA ASP A 141 7.99 -5.18 -18.89
C ASP A 141 8.52 -5.82 -17.59
N ILE A 142 7.84 -5.51 -16.48
CA ILE A 142 8.13 -6.05 -15.14
C ILE A 142 6.92 -6.81 -14.57
N SER A 143 5.89 -7.07 -15.37
CA SER A 143 4.69 -7.80 -14.96
C SER A 143 5.01 -9.19 -14.36
N ALA A 144 6.04 -9.86 -14.88
CA ALA A 144 6.51 -11.15 -14.35
C ALA A 144 7.03 -11.08 -12.91
N MET A 145 7.48 -9.89 -12.45
CA MET A 145 7.98 -9.68 -11.09
C MET A 145 6.87 -9.83 -10.05
N GLY A 146 5.62 -9.53 -10.40
CA GLY A 146 4.48 -9.60 -9.46
C GLY A 146 4.31 -10.98 -8.82
N LYS A 147 4.58 -12.07 -9.55
CA LYS A 147 4.52 -13.45 -9.01
C LYS A 147 5.57 -13.68 -7.92
N TRP A 148 6.79 -13.21 -8.15
CA TRP A 148 7.89 -13.33 -7.18
C TRP A 148 7.66 -12.46 -5.95
N LEU A 149 7.15 -11.24 -6.14
CA LEU A 149 6.79 -10.35 -5.04
C LEU A 149 5.68 -10.93 -4.17
N PHE A 150 4.69 -11.57 -4.79
CA PHE A 150 3.62 -12.25 -4.05
C PHE A 150 4.14 -13.41 -3.20
N VAL A 151 5.04 -14.24 -3.75
CA VAL A 151 5.72 -15.30 -2.98
C VAL A 151 6.53 -14.70 -1.82
N GLY A 152 7.24 -13.58 -2.07
CA GLY A 152 7.98 -12.86 -1.03
C GLY A 152 7.06 -12.34 0.09
N ALA A 153 5.91 -11.77 -0.26
CA ALA A 153 4.92 -11.30 0.73
C ALA A 153 4.33 -12.45 1.55
N ILE A 154 4.06 -13.60 0.94
CA ILE A 154 3.66 -14.81 1.67
C ILE A 154 4.77 -15.25 2.63
N GLY A 155 6.03 -15.25 2.17
CA GLY A 155 7.19 -15.56 3.01
C GLY A 155 7.28 -14.64 4.23
N LEU A 156 7.12 -13.32 4.02
CA LEU A 156 7.07 -12.35 5.12
C LEU A 156 5.94 -12.63 6.10
N LEU A 157 4.75 -12.99 5.60
CA LEU A 157 3.60 -13.32 6.45
C LEU A 157 3.87 -14.58 7.28
N VAL A 158 4.41 -15.64 6.68
CA VAL A 158 4.72 -16.90 7.37
C VAL A 158 5.78 -16.68 8.45
N VAL A 159 6.87 -16.01 8.11
CA VAL A 159 7.96 -15.70 9.06
C VAL A 159 7.49 -14.71 10.13
N GLY A 160 6.61 -13.77 9.77
CA GLY A 160 5.97 -12.85 10.72
C GLY A 160 5.12 -13.57 11.75
N ILE A 161 4.30 -14.54 11.33
CA ILE A 161 3.52 -15.39 12.24
C ILE A 161 4.44 -16.24 13.11
N ALA A 162 5.49 -16.84 12.55
CA ALA A 162 6.47 -17.58 13.34
C ALA A 162 7.13 -16.69 14.42
N ASN A 163 7.41 -15.42 14.09
CA ASN A 163 7.98 -14.48 15.05
C ASN A 163 7.05 -14.11 16.21
N VAL A 164 5.73 -14.29 16.07
CA VAL A 164 4.79 -14.09 17.20
C VAL A 164 5.07 -15.10 18.31
N PHE A 165 5.48 -16.32 17.96
CA PHE A 165 5.83 -17.38 18.91
C PHE A 165 7.29 -17.30 19.38
N ILE A 166 8.20 -16.94 18.47
CA ILE A 166 9.65 -16.85 18.77
C ILE A 166 9.97 -15.57 19.55
N GLN A 167 9.26 -14.47 19.29
CA GLN A 167 9.44 -13.15 19.90
C GLN A 167 10.87 -12.58 19.77
N SER A 168 11.52 -12.82 18.63
CA SER A 168 12.90 -12.36 18.39
C SER A 168 12.94 -10.94 17.82
N SER A 169 13.66 -10.05 18.49
CA SER A 169 13.89 -8.68 18.02
C SER A 169 14.77 -8.64 16.77
N ALA A 170 15.76 -9.54 16.65
CA ALA A 170 16.62 -9.65 15.47
C ALA A 170 15.85 -10.11 14.23
N LEU A 171 14.93 -11.07 14.43
CA LEU A 171 14.06 -11.55 13.37
C LEU A 171 13.07 -10.46 12.93
N MET A 172 12.53 -9.68 13.89
CA MET A 172 11.69 -8.51 13.59
C MET A 172 12.42 -7.45 12.76
N MET A 173 13.67 -7.12 13.09
CA MET A 173 14.46 -6.17 12.28
C MET A 173 14.68 -6.69 10.85
N THR A 174 14.99 -7.99 10.72
CA THR A 174 15.17 -8.64 9.42
C THR A 174 13.88 -8.60 8.59
N LEU A 175 12.75 -8.91 9.21
CA LEU A 175 11.43 -8.81 8.60
C LEU A 175 11.12 -7.39 8.13
N SER A 176 11.38 -6.39 8.97
CA SER A 176 11.13 -4.99 8.61
C SER A 176 11.97 -4.56 7.41
N VAL A 177 13.26 -4.89 7.37
CA VAL A 177 14.14 -4.56 6.22
C VAL A 177 13.66 -5.27 4.95
N ALA A 178 13.33 -6.56 5.04
CA ALA A 178 12.83 -7.34 3.91
C ALA A 178 11.47 -6.80 3.42
N ALA A 179 10.56 -6.44 4.33
CA ALA A 179 9.28 -5.82 4.01
C ALA A 179 9.46 -4.48 3.30
N ILE A 180 10.35 -3.60 3.77
CA ILE A 180 10.65 -2.34 3.10
C ILE A 180 11.07 -2.60 1.65
N GLY A 181 11.99 -3.54 1.41
CA GLY A 181 12.44 -3.88 0.05
C GLY A 181 11.33 -4.45 -0.84
N ILE A 182 10.58 -5.44 -0.34
CA ILE A 182 9.53 -6.14 -1.09
C ILE A 182 8.37 -5.17 -1.42
N PHE A 183 7.90 -4.40 -0.44
CA PHE A 183 6.79 -3.46 -0.68
C PHE A 183 7.23 -2.23 -1.48
N SER A 184 8.50 -1.81 -1.42
CA SER A 184 9.04 -0.83 -2.39
C SER A 184 8.98 -1.37 -3.82
N ALA A 185 9.33 -2.64 -4.04
CA ALA A 185 9.23 -3.27 -5.34
C ALA A 185 7.76 -3.45 -5.79
N PHE A 186 6.81 -3.67 -4.87
CA PHE A 186 5.38 -3.62 -5.18
C PHE A 186 4.92 -2.23 -5.63
N ILE A 187 5.36 -1.15 -4.97
CA ILE A 187 5.05 0.22 -5.42
C ILE A 187 5.51 0.42 -6.86
N LEU A 188 6.75 0.03 -7.17
CA LEU A 188 7.29 0.11 -8.53
C LEU A 188 6.44 -0.70 -9.52
N HIS A 189 6.12 -1.94 -9.18
CA HIS A 189 5.31 -2.84 -10.00
C HIS A 189 3.92 -2.27 -10.28
N ASP A 190 3.22 -1.79 -9.25
CA ASP A 190 1.86 -1.30 -9.38
C ASP A 190 1.81 0.01 -10.17
N LEU A 191 2.71 0.96 -9.89
CA LEU A 191 2.80 2.19 -10.68
C LEU A 191 3.14 1.92 -12.15
N LYS A 192 4.00 0.94 -12.42
CA LYS A 192 4.33 0.53 -13.78
C LYS A 192 3.14 -0.12 -14.49
N ARG A 193 2.36 -0.96 -13.81
CA ARG A 193 1.11 -1.53 -14.37
C ARG A 193 0.10 -0.45 -14.75
N VAL A 194 -0.07 0.58 -13.92
CA VAL A 194 -0.94 1.72 -14.24
C VAL A 194 -0.39 2.50 -15.44
N LYS A 195 0.93 2.74 -15.49
CA LYS A 195 1.58 3.47 -16.58
C LYS A 195 1.48 2.72 -17.91
N ASP A 196 1.66 1.42 -17.89
CA ASP A 196 1.61 0.56 -19.08
C ASP A 196 0.17 0.27 -19.51
N GLY A 197 -0.84 0.67 -18.71
CA GLY A 197 -2.26 0.46 -19.00
C GLY A 197 -2.77 -0.94 -18.68
N LEU A 198 -2.01 -1.72 -17.91
CA LEU A 198 -2.40 -3.04 -17.40
C LEU A 198 -3.41 -2.94 -16.25
N GLU A 199 -3.51 -1.76 -15.62
CA GLU A 199 -4.54 -1.43 -14.63
C GLU A 199 -5.28 -0.17 -15.09
N THR A 200 -6.57 -0.32 -15.41
CA THR A 200 -7.40 0.77 -15.95
C THR A 200 -8.26 1.44 -14.88
N ASN A 201 -8.36 0.85 -13.69
CA ASN A 201 -9.13 1.39 -12.59
C ASN A 201 -8.21 2.09 -11.57
N TYR A 202 -8.36 3.41 -11.44
CA TYR A 202 -7.54 4.20 -10.52
C TYR A 202 -7.81 3.88 -9.04
N ILE A 203 -8.97 3.33 -8.67
CA ILE A 203 -9.30 2.94 -7.29
C ILE A 203 -8.53 1.67 -6.91
N SER A 204 -8.58 0.62 -7.75
CA SER A 204 -7.81 -0.61 -7.54
C SER A 204 -6.31 -0.33 -7.56
N ALA A 205 -5.86 0.55 -8.47
CA ALA A 205 -4.49 1.04 -8.50
C ALA A 205 -4.07 1.75 -7.21
N THR A 206 -4.90 2.69 -6.73
CA THR A 206 -4.62 3.39 -5.46
C THR A 206 -4.59 2.42 -4.29
N LEU A 207 -5.50 1.44 -4.23
CA LEU A 207 -5.53 0.45 -3.16
C LEU A 207 -4.22 -0.35 -3.08
N GLY A 208 -3.70 -0.86 -4.20
CA GLY A 208 -2.45 -1.63 -4.22
C GLY A 208 -1.24 -0.82 -3.79
N VAL A 209 -1.10 0.39 -4.35
CA VAL A 209 0.00 1.31 -3.99
C VAL A 209 -0.12 1.75 -2.53
N TYR A 210 -1.33 2.04 -2.04
CA TYR A 210 -1.60 2.39 -0.65
C TYR A 210 -1.20 1.28 0.32
N LEU A 211 -1.61 0.04 0.05
CA LEU A 211 -1.24 -1.12 0.88
C LEU A 211 0.27 -1.28 0.96
N SER A 212 0.97 -1.08 -0.16
CA SER A 212 2.43 -1.15 -0.18
C SER A 212 3.06 -0.01 0.63
N LEU A 213 2.56 1.22 0.52
CA LEU A 213 3.04 2.36 1.33
C LEU A 213 2.77 2.16 2.82
N TYR A 214 1.60 1.66 3.18
CA TYR A 214 1.26 1.31 4.56
C TYR A 214 2.27 0.31 5.13
N ASN A 215 2.58 -0.74 4.36
CA ASN A 215 3.54 -1.76 4.77
C ASN A 215 4.99 -1.22 4.86
N VAL A 216 5.40 -0.35 3.95
CA VAL A 216 6.71 0.33 4.02
C VAL A 216 6.78 1.20 5.28
N PHE A 217 5.77 2.02 5.53
CA PHE A 217 5.73 2.90 6.69
C PHE A 217 5.77 2.13 8.01
N GLN A 218 4.91 1.12 8.19
CA GLN A 218 4.90 0.34 9.43
C GLN A 218 6.25 -0.37 9.66
N SER A 219 6.90 -0.85 8.60
CA SER A 219 8.17 -1.57 8.68
C SER A 219 9.32 -0.63 9.00
N LEU A 220 9.36 0.56 8.37
CA LEU A 220 10.30 1.62 8.74
C LEU A 220 10.11 2.05 10.18
N LEU A 221 8.86 2.30 10.60
CA LEU A 221 8.56 2.74 11.95
C LEU A 221 8.93 1.67 12.99
N ALA A 222 8.65 0.40 12.72
CA ALA A 222 9.05 -0.72 13.59
C ALA A 222 10.58 -0.84 13.66
N LEU A 223 11.28 -0.74 12.53
CA LEU A 223 12.75 -0.80 12.49
C LEU A 223 13.38 0.35 13.27
N LEU A 224 12.90 1.59 13.04
CA LEU A 224 13.36 2.79 13.72
C LEU A 224 13.01 2.79 15.21
N GLY A 225 11.83 2.27 15.58
CA GLY A 225 11.44 2.11 16.98
C GLY A 225 12.33 1.11 17.73
N ILE A 226 12.70 -0.01 17.10
CA ILE A 226 13.63 -0.99 17.69
C ILE A 226 15.05 -0.44 17.76
N ALA A 227 15.52 0.25 16.72
CA ALA A 227 16.88 0.80 16.70
C ALA A 227 17.02 2.00 17.66
N GLY A 228 16.06 2.92 17.65
CA GLY A 228 16.09 4.13 18.48
C GLY A 228 15.78 3.91 19.95
N GLY A 229 15.27 2.74 20.33
CA GLY A 229 15.08 2.34 21.74
C GLY A 229 16.28 1.62 22.36
N ARG A 230 17.41 1.47 21.63
CA ARG A 230 18.63 0.79 22.13
C ARG A 230 19.73 1.75 22.61
N ASP A 231 19.50 3.06 22.48
CA ASP A 231 20.45 4.12 22.86
C ASP A 231 20.21 4.67 24.29
N GLU A 232 19.43 3.95 25.12
CA GLU A 232 19.25 4.17 26.56
C GLU A 232 19.52 2.87 27.34
#